data_AF-A0ABD0QNX2-F1
#
_entry.id   AF-A0ABD0QNX2-F1
#
_cell.length_a   1.000
_cell.length_b   1.000
_cell.length_c   1.000
_cell.angle_alpha   90.00
_cell.angle_beta   90.00
_cell.angle_gamma   90.00
#
_symmetry.space_group_name_H-M   'P 1'
#
loop_
_entity.id
_entity.type
_entity.pdbx_description
1 polymer ?
#
loop_
_entity_poly.entity_id
_entity_poly.type
_entity_poly.pdbx_seq_one_letter_code
_entity_poly.pdbx_strand_id
1 'polypeptide(L)' 'VEVLPCARIAHIERAHKPYTEDLTTHVRRNALRVAEVWMDEFKSHVYMAWNIPQE' A
#
# COMPACT_ATOMS: atom_id res chain seq x y z
N VAL A 1 5.23 -16.37 4.03
CA VAL A 1 4.02 -15.80 4.67
C VAL A 1 2.98 -16.91 4.67
N GLU A 2 2.39 -17.22 5.82
CA GLU A 2 1.42 -18.32 5.98
C GLU A 2 0.14 -17.82 6.66
N VAL A 3 -1.00 -18.41 6.32
CA VAL A 3 -2.29 -18.18 6.97
C VAL A 3 -2.70 -19.45 7.71
N LEU A 4 -2.90 -19.36 9.02
CA LEU A 4 -3.23 -20.52 9.86
C LEU A 4 -4.75 -20.66 10.02
N PRO A 5 -5.41 -21.67 9.42
CA PRO A 5 -6.87 -21.78 9.40
C PRO A 5 -7.49 -22.06 10.79
N CYS A 6 -6.69 -22.58 11.73
CA CYS A 6 -7.11 -22.86 13.11
C CYS A 6 -7.11 -21.60 14.00
N ALA A 7 -6.41 -20.54 13.63
CA ALA A 7 -6.37 -19.28 14.37
C ALA A 7 -7.34 -18.28 13.70
N ARG A 8 -8.51 -18.06 14.32
CA ARG A 8 -9.60 -17.26 13.73
C ARG A 8 -9.79 -15.95 14.49
N ILE A 9 -9.69 -14.82 13.77
CA ILE A 9 -9.96 -13.46 14.27
C ILE A 9 -10.96 -12.80 13.32
N ALA A 10 -12.05 -12.25 13.88
CA ALA A 10 -12.98 -11.44 13.10
C ALA A 10 -12.47 -10.00 12.98
N HIS A 11 -12.55 -9.42 11.78
CA HIS A 11 -12.19 -8.03 11.52
C HIS A 11 -13.42 -7.25 11.03
N ILE A 12 -13.68 -6.09 11.64
CA ILE A 12 -14.70 -5.15 11.16
C ILE A 12 -14.03 -4.22 10.15
N GLU A 13 -14.27 -4.49 8.87
CA GLU A 13 -13.83 -3.63 7.77
C GLU A 13 -14.58 -2.28 7.83
N ARG A 14 -13.88 -1.19 7.51
CA ARG A 14 -14.45 0.16 7.55
C ARG A 14 -14.37 0.79 6.17
N ALA A 15 -15.53 1.17 5.65
CA ALA A 15 -15.67 1.94 4.40
C ALA A 15 -14.87 3.27 4.41
N HIS A 16 -14.73 3.91 5.57
CA HIS A 16 -13.92 5.12 5.71
C HIS A 16 -13.14 5.14 7.03
N LYS A 17 -11.99 5.81 7.05
CA LYS A 17 -11.11 5.87 8.24
C LYS A 17 -11.47 7.12 9.08
N PRO A 18 -11.80 6.98 10.37
CA PRO A 18 -12.35 8.09 11.16
C PRO A 18 -11.30 9.12 11.60
N TYR A 19 -10.02 8.86 11.39
CA TYR A 19 -8.92 9.68 11.89
C TYR A 19 -8.34 10.65 10.85
N THR A 20 -8.76 10.55 9.58
CA THR A 20 -8.38 11.50 8.53
C THR A 20 -9.35 11.38 7.36
N GLU A 21 -9.70 12.51 6.76
CA GLU A 21 -10.61 12.58 5.60
C GLU A 21 -9.91 12.17 4.30
N ASP A 22 -8.61 12.46 4.19
CA ASP A 22 -7.77 12.07 3.05
C ASP A 22 -6.54 11.28 3.50
N LEU A 23 -6.37 10.10 2.89
CA LEU A 23 -5.22 9.21 3.08
C LEU A 23 -4.29 9.20 1.88
N THR A 24 -4.69 9.80 0.77
CA THR A 24 -4.06 9.64 -0.54
C THR A 24 -2.58 9.97 -0.49
N THR A 25 -2.22 11.10 0.11
CA THR A 25 -0.82 11.54 0.24
C THR A 25 0.01 10.57 1.08
N HIS A 26 -0.52 10.11 2.22
CA HIS A 26 0.19 9.20 3.12
C HIS A 26 0.38 7.81 2.52
N VAL A 27 -0.67 7.27 1.91
CA VAL A 27 -0.64 5.95 1.25
C VAL A 27 0.32 5.99 0.06
N ARG A 28 0.25 7.02 -0.79
CA ARG A 28 1.17 7.18 -1.91
C ARG A 28 2.62 7.22 -1.45
N ARG A 29 2.95 8.06 -0.46
CA ARG A 29 4.32 8.17 0.07
C ARG A 29 4.83 6.83 0.59
N ASN A 30 4.02 6.10 1.36
CA ASN A 30 4.43 4.84 1.96
C ASN A 30 4.61 3.75 0.89
N ALA A 31 3.72 3.68 -0.10
CA ALA A 31 3.83 2.75 -1.22
C ALA A 31 5.12 2.99 -2.03
N LEU A 32 5.47 4.25 -2.32
CA LEU A 32 6.70 4.59 -3.02
C LEU A 32 7.95 4.21 -2.22
N ARG A 33 7.94 4.39 -0.89
CA ARG A 33 9.05 3.95 -0.04
C ARG A 33 9.23 2.43 -0.05
N VAL A 34 8.15 1.67 -0.10
CA VAL A 34 8.25 0.20 -0.27
C VAL A 34 8.83 -0.14 -1.64
N ALA A 35 8.36 0.54 -2.69
CA ALA A 35 8.84 0.31 -4.05
C ALA A 35 10.34 0.57 -4.19
N GLU A 36 10.84 1.70 -3.69
CA GLU A 36 12.25 2.07 -3.76
C GLU A 36 13.18 1.12 -3.00
N VAL A 37 12.69 0.51 -1.92
CA VAL A 37 13.53 -0.34 -1.05
C VAL A 37 13.46 -1.81 -1.43
N TRP A 38 12.31 -2.29 -1.91
CA TRP A 38 12.03 -3.72 -2.02
C TRP A 38 11.59 -4.21 -3.39
N MET A 39 11.26 -3.32 -4.33
CA MET A 39 10.69 -3.72 -5.63
C MET A 39 11.67 -3.65 -6.79
N ASP A 40 12.95 -3.31 -6.56
CA ASP A 40 14.01 -3.33 -7.56
C ASP A 40 13.55 -2.77 -8.93
N GLU A 41 13.70 -3.51 -10.03
CA GLU A 41 13.27 -3.08 -11.37
C GLU A 41 11.74 -2.96 -11.52
N PHE A 42 10.97 -3.67 -10.68
CA PHE A 42 9.51 -3.64 -10.68
C PHE A 42 8.92 -2.35 -10.08
N LYS A 43 9.72 -1.50 -9.44
CA LYS A 43 9.25 -0.18 -8.95
C LYS A 43 8.70 0.72 -10.06
N SER A 44 9.15 0.49 -11.30
CA SER A 44 8.62 1.12 -12.51
C SER A 44 7.09 0.95 -12.67
N HIS A 45 6.55 -0.23 -12.32
CA HIS A 45 5.10 -0.46 -12.36
C HIS A 45 4.34 0.38 -11.33
N VAL A 46 4.94 0.61 -10.16
CA VAL A 46 4.37 1.48 -9.13
C VAL A 46 4.34 2.93 -9.61
N TYR A 47 5.41 3.40 -10.25
CA TYR A 47 5.45 4.77 -10.80
C TYR A 47 4.42 4.97 -11.91
N MET A 48 4.26 3.98 -12.79
CA MET A 48 3.21 3.99 -13.80
C MET A 48 1.82 4.08 -13.17
N ALA A 49 1.53 3.25 -12.16
CA ALA A 49 0.23 3.26 -11.48
C ALA A 49 -0.09 4.60 -10.80
N TRP A 50 0.93 5.36 -10.38
CA TRP A 50 0.80 6.65 -9.73
C TRP A 50 1.09 7.85 -10.64
N ASN A 51 1.24 7.64 -11.96
CA ASN A 51 1.56 8.67 -12.96
C ASN A 51 2.80 9.51 -12.58
N ILE A 52 3.83 8.86 -12.05
CA ILE A 52 5.11 9.50 -11.69
C ILE A 52 6.03 9.46 -12.92
N PRO A 53 6.59 10.61 -13.34
CA PRO A 53 7.58 10.64 -14.42
C PRO A 53 8.76 9.73 -14.10
N GLN A 54 9.17 8.92 -15.08
CA GLN A 54 10.37 8.10 -15.01
C GLN A 54 11.50 8.83 -15.76
N GLU A 55 12.68 8.91 -15.14
CA GLU A 55 13.91 9.37 -15.80
C GLU A 55 14.48 8.29 -16.74
#